data_AF-A0AAE1KHM5-F1
#
_entry.id   AF-A0AAE1KHM5-F1
#
_cell.length_a   1.000
_cell.length_b   1.000
_cell.length_c   1.000
_cell.angle_alpha   90.00
_cell.angle_beta   90.00
_cell.angle_gamma   90.00
#
_symmetry.space_group_name_H-M   'P 1'
#
loop_
_entity.id
_entity.type
_entity.pdbx_description
1 polymer ?
#
loop_
_entity_poly.entity_id
_entity_poly.type
_entity_poly.pdbx_seq_one_letter_code
_entity_poly.pdbx_strand_id
1 'polypeptide(L)'
;MAESKRGGEDEALRLWRGEATEVLDYLKEARTVTPPPPTTDLKHFMEASESFPGAFPINTARVKTHLKKGRSAERLTDHINSAYPLLHQRCLPLFAAFLHYKKTQGNTVERAVYSDLDLVGLVDRLLRKRPFTFFGRDDQYQLRDGTRGRGGFDKIGTKQEMAPLKLYDYLSYDEMKLSALLSVSSYSYFVNDGNRTNKGVPGKVGSFQEEGVIVGMVGARMKKKERMEWEDCLVTPTQNTQDRGYGSGQAGAVKLQHLWARMWGKTLPLWQDISPGDNAFMEVNKNTYLNISVYKSRMQLTAEALLAEAGARAKAMGKKAYVHVVGLGLGVWRASPHQDAMFVDAWGDALKISDTSFIGHVDFSWIGADKCQGVGNGQVFPGTSVILHFSRRALHELVPPGTLLVDSFAWDGNSLPGNEYWIGKLSSTGDGAAACSSGVAELHNVHINPRVCGTNLHVVGPWGVQHVAQYATSVLSADGS
;
A
#
# COMPACT_ATOMS: atom_id res chain seq x y z
N MET A 1 13.32 27.54 -17.04
CA MET A 1 14.29 27.36 -15.94
C MET A 1 14.23 25.90 -15.52
N ALA A 2 15.11 25.10 -16.11
CA ALA A 2 15.20 23.66 -15.91
C ALA A 2 16.66 23.36 -15.55
N GLU A 3 17.02 23.60 -14.29
CA GLU A 3 18.31 23.23 -13.72
C GLU A 3 18.09 22.84 -12.26
N SER A 4 17.89 21.54 -12.03
CA SER A 4 18.15 20.84 -10.76
C SER A 4 17.88 19.34 -10.97
N LYS A 5 18.72 18.67 -11.77
CA LYS A 5 18.79 17.19 -11.78
C LYS A 5 20.18 16.76 -12.23
N ARG A 6 21.16 16.84 -11.31
CA ARG A 6 22.37 16.01 -11.25
C ARG A 6 23.21 16.45 -10.06
N GLY A 7 23.38 15.58 -9.06
CA GLY A 7 24.30 15.77 -7.92
C GLY A 7 23.67 16.23 -6.60
N GLY A 8 22.44 15.80 -6.27
CA GLY A 8 21.81 16.08 -4.97
C GLY A 8 21.39 14.79 -4.28
N GLU A 9 21.75 14.65 -3.01
CA GLU A 9 21.38 13.56 -2.13
C GLU A 9 19.86 13.28 -2.18
N ASP A 10 19.50 12.00 -2.15
CA ASP A 10 18.11 11.54 -2.21
C ASP A 10 17.28 12.13 -1.07
N GLU A 11 16.12 12.70 -1.41
CA GLU A 11 15.22 13.34 -0.44
C GLU A 11 14.81 12.40 0.69
N ALA A 12 14.66 11.09 0.42
CA ALA A 12 14.32 10.12 1.44
C ALA A 12 15.44 9.97 2.46
N LEU A 13 16.71 9.90 2.03
CA LEU A 13 17.87 9.76 2.93
C LEU A 13 18.20 11.03 3.70
N ARG A 14 17.96 12.20 3.10
CA ARG A 14 18.19 13.49 3.75
C ARG A 14 17.48 13.61 5.11
N LEU A 15 16.31 13.00 5.25
CA LEU A 15 15.55 13.00 6.51
C LEU A 15 16.23 12.20 7.63
N TRP A 16 17.22 11.35 7.33
CA TRP A 16 17.84 10.40 8.26
C TRP A 16 19.31 10.70 8.61
N ARG A 17 19.88 11.82 8.15
CA ARG A 17 21.32 12.16 8.30
C ARG A 17 21.95 12.00 9.70
N GLY A 18 21.17 12.17 10.78
CA GLY A 18 21.68 12.06 12.16
C GLY A 18 21.74 10.64 12.75
N GLU A 19 21.05 9.67 12.12
CA GLU A 19 21.07 8.23 12.40
C GLU A 19 21.39 7.47 11.10
N ALA A 20 22.18 8.13 10.23
CA ALA A 20 22.40 7.67 8.88
C ALA A 20 23.16 6.35 8.85
N THR A 21 24.07 6.13 9.80
CA THR A 21 24.98 4.98 9.74
C THR A 21 24.21 3.66 9.73
N GLU A 22 23.24 3.48 10.63
CA GLU A 22 22.48 2.23 10.73
C GLU A 22 21.51 2.05 9.56
N VAL A 23 20.81 3.11 9.15
CA VAL A 23 19.91 3.06 7.98
C VAL A 23 20.69 2.73 6.71
N LEU A 24 21.87 3.32 6.53
CA LEU A 24 22.75 3.07 5.39
C LEU A 24 23.26 1.63 5.39
N ASP A 25 23.52 1.01 6.54
CA ASP A 25 23.98 -0.38 6.60
C ASP A 25 22.92 -1.36 6.06
N TYR A 26 21.65 -1.18 6.43
CA TYR A 26 20.56 -1.95 5.83
C TYR A 26 20.42 -1.73 4.33
N LEU A 27 20.66 -0.50 3.84
CA LEU A 27 20.65 -0.23 2.40
C LEU A 27 21.84 -0.84 1.68
N LYS A 28 23.02 -0.93 2.33
CA LYS A 28 24.18 -1.63 1.76
C LYS A 28 23.89 -3.11 1.60
N GLU A 29 23.24 -3.74 2.58
CA GLU A 29 22.74 -5.11 2.46
C GLU A 29 21.73 -5.24 1.31
N ALA A 30 20.80 -4.31 1.17
CA ALA A 30 19.80 -4.33 0.10
C ALA A 30 20.42 -4.29 -1.32
N ARG A 31 21.64 -3.74 -1.50
CA ARG A 31 22.36 -3.74 -2.79
C ARG A 31 22.74 -5.14 -3.29
N THR A 32 22.88 -6.11 -2.39
CA THR A 32 23.29 -7.47 -2.74
C THR A 32 22.09 -8.41 -2.98
N VAL A 33 20.86 -7.92 -2.76
CA VAL A 33 19.64 -8.68 -2.97
C VAL A 33 19.53 -9.08 -4.44
N THR A 34 19.50 -10.38 -4.69
CA THR A 34 19.25 -10.93 -6.02
C THR A 34 17.74 -11.08 -6.24
N PRO A 35 17.19 -10.63 -7.38
CA PRO A 35 15.80 -10.88 -7.73
C PRO A 35 15.50 -12.39 -7.75
N PRO A 36 14.28 -12.83 -7.43
CA PRO A 36 13.92 -14.24 -7.56
C PRO A 36 13.98 -14.69 -9.03
N PRO A 37 14.11 -16.01 -9.29
CA PRO A 37 14.16 -16.56 -10.64
C PRO A 37 13.09 -15.95 -11.55
N PRO A 38 13.44 -15.62 -12.80
CA PRO A 38 12.62 -14.75 -13.66
C PRO A 38 11.25 -15.35 -14.00
N THR A 39 11.10 -16.66 -13.89
CA THR A 39 9.88 -17.37 -14.23
C THR A 39 9.44 -18.31 -13.10
N THR A 40 8.17 -18.16 -12.75
CA THR A 40 7.35 -19.14 -12.06
C THR A 40 6.59 -19.91 -13.12
N ASP A 41 6.76 -21.21 -13.14
CA ASP A 41 6.08 -22.10 -14.07
C ASP A 41 4.57 -22.18 -13.77
N LEU A 42 3.75 -22.22 -14.82
CA LEU A 42 2.29 -22.23 -14.71
C LEU A 42 1.77 -23.45 -13.96
N LYS A 43 2.35 -24.63 -14.19
CA LYS A 43 1.93 -25.86 -13.51
C LYS A 43 2.26 -25.76 -12.02
N HIS A 44 3.48 -25.34 -11.67
CA HIS A 44 3.87 -25.15 -10.27
C HIS A 44 2.97 -24.13 -9.55
N PHE A 45 2.63 -23.01 -10.20
CA PHE A 45 1.71 -22.02 -9.65
C PHE A 45 0.32 -22.61 -9.39
N MET A 46 -0.23 -23.36 -10.36
CA MET A 46 -1.54 -23.99 -10.19
C MET A 46 -1.53 -25.05 -9.07
N GLU A 47 -0.45 -25.82 -8.94
CA GLU A 47 -0.27 -26.79 -7.84
C GLU A 47 -0.21 -26.10 -6.47
N ALA A 48 0.53 -24.99 -6.36
CA ALA A 48 0.57 -24.17 -5.15
C ALA A 48 -0.82 -23.58 -4.82
N SER A 49 -1.56 -23.13 -5.82
CA SER A 49 -2.92 -22.62 -5.65
C SER A 49 -3.92 -23.69 -5.22
N GLU A 50 -3.83 -24.92 -5.76
CA GLU A 50 -4.66 -26.05 -5.32
C GLU A 50 -4.31 -26.52 -3.91
N SER A 51 -3.03 -26.43 -3.52
CA SER A 51 -2.54 -26.85 -2.20
C SER A 51 -2.72 -25.77 -1.12
N PHE A 52 -3.19 -24.57 -1.49
CA PHE A 52 -3.40 -23.48 -0.56
C PHE A 52 -4.50 -23.84 0.47
N PRO A 53 -4.25 -23.71 1.78
CA PRO A 53 -5.18 -24.18 2.81
C PRO A 53 -6.48 -23.36 2.90
N GLY A 54 -6.50 -22.15 2.35
CA GLY A 54 -7.70 -21.32 2.35
C GLY A 54 -8.69 -21.75 1.27
N ALA A 55 -9.97 -21.92 1.66
CA ALA A 55 -11.02 -22.23 0.70
C ALA A 55 -11.33 -21.01 -0.18
N PHE A 56 -11.14 -21.15 -1.50
CA PHE A 56 -11.67 -20.19 -2.47
C PHE A 56 -13.20 -20.34 -2.53
N PRO A 57 -13.99 -19.31 -2.14
CA PRO A 57 -15.45 -19.39 -2.22
C PRO A 57 -15.97 -19.53 -3.66
N ILE A 58 -15.21 -19.01 -4.64
CA ILE A 58 -15.52 -19.09 -6.07
C ILE A 58 -14.24 -19.29 -6.88
N ASN A 59 -14.36 -19.91 -8.05
CA ASN A 59 -13.21 -20.25 -8.90
C ASN A 59 -13.12 -19.40 -10.18
N THR A 60 -14.05 -18.47 -10.41
CA THR A 60 -14.26 -17.85 -11.74
C THR A 60 -13.07 -17.04 -12.23
N ALA A 61 -12.38 -16.33 -11.33
CA ALA A 61 -11.20 -15.52 -11.64
C ALA A 61 -9.86 -16.25 -11.44
N ARG A 62 -9.90 -17.57 -11.15
CA ARG A 62 -8.68 -18.35 -10.93
C ARG A 62 -7.96 -18.68 -12.24
N VAL A 63 -6.63 -18.72 -12.20
CA VAL A 63 -5.75 -19.04 -13.34
C VAL A 63 -6.15 -20.35 -14.00
N LYS A 64 -6.41 -21.41 -13.22
CA LYS A 64 -6.86 -22.71 -13.76
C LYS A 64 -8.17 -22.62 -14.54
N THR A 65 -9.05 -21.71 -14.14
CA THR A 65 -10.35 -21.49 -14.80
C THR A 65 -10.17 -20.69 -16.08
N HIS A 66 -9.30 -19.66 -16.08
CA HIS A 66 -8.93 -18.94 -17.29
C HIS A 66 -8.29 -19.84 -18.35
N LEU A 67 -7.38 -20.76 -17.93
CA LEU A 67 -6.77 -21.75 -18.81
C LEU A 67 -7.81 -22.68 -19.44
N LYS A 68 -8.73 -23.23 -18.62
CA LYS A 68 -9.85 -24.06 -19.11
C LYS A 68 -10.79 -23.33 -20.08
N LYS A 69 -10.92 -22.01 -19.94
CA LYS A 69 -11.69 -21.14 -20.85
C LYS A 69 -10.92 -20.72 -22.11
N GLY A 70 -9.74 -21.29 -22.35
CA GLY A 70 -8.97 -21.09 -23.58
C GLY A 70 -8.05 -19.87 -23.58
N ARG A 71 -7.78 -19.24 -22.41
CA ARG A 71 -6.72 -18.22 -22.32
C ARG A 71 -5.35 -18.88 -22.48
N SER A 72 -4.42 -18.17 -23.13
CA SER A 72 -3.07 -18.69 -23.41
C SER A 72 -2.31 -19.01 -22.12
N ALA A 73 -1.67 -20.18 -22.09
CA ALA A 73 -0.78 -20.59 -21.00
C ALA A 73 0.42 -19.63 -20.86
N GLU A 74 0.98 -19.17 -21.99
CA GLU A 74 2.05 -18.17 -22.02
C GLU A 74 1.58 -16.88 -21.35
N ARG A 75 0.39 -16.40 -21.73
CA ARG A 75 -0.09 -15.12 -21.20
C ARG A 75 -0.49 -15.17 -19.73
N LEU A 76 -1.00 -16.30 -19.26
CA LEU A 76 -1.21 -16.55 -17.83
C LEU A 76 0.13 -16.59 -17.07
N THR A 77 1.17 -17.18 -17.66
CA THR A 77 2.52 -17.21 -17.10
C THR A 77 3.09 -15.80 -16.98
N ASP A 78 2.89 -14.94 -17.98
CA ASP A 78 3.28 -13.53 -17.91
C ASP A 78 2.57 -12.80 -16.76
N HIS A 79 1.26 -13.03 -16.57
CA HIS A 79 0.50 -12.41 -15.48
C HIS A 79 1.03 -12.85 -14.11
N ILE A 80 1.31 -14.14 -13.91
CA ILE A 80 1.95 -14.67 -12.69
C ILE A 80 3.28 -13.96 -12.43
N ASN A 81 4.14 -13.89 -13.45
CA ASN A 81 5.50 -13.36 -13.34
C ASN A 81 5.58 -11.84 -13.26
N SER A 82 4.52 -11.15 -13.68
CA SER A 82 4.40 -9.71 -13.56
C SER A 82 4.17 -9.21 -12.13
N ALA A 83 3.86 -10.10 -11.20
CA ALA A 83 3.55 -9.73 -9.82
C ALA A 83 4.80 -9.31 -9.03
N TYR A 84 4.70 -8.21 -8.26
CA TYR A 84 5.72 -7.82 -7.28
C TYR A 84 5.16 -6.87 -6.20
N PRO A 85 5.77 -6.86 -5.00
CA PRO A 85 5.50 -5.83 -4.00
C PRO A 85 6.17 -4.50 -4.37
N LEU A 86 5.49 -3.40 -4.02
CA LEU A 86 5.87 -2.01 -4.30
C LEU A 86 5.93 -1.20 -3.01
N LEU A 87 6.99 -0.42 -2.85
CA LEU A 87 7.18 0.48 -1.71
C LEU A 87 7.71 1.84 -2.15
N HIS A 88 7.14 2.92 -1.61
CA HIS A 88 7.62 4.27 -1.87
C HIS A 88 9.03 4.49 -1.29
N GLN A 89 9.93 5.18 -2.01
CA GLN A 89 11.32 5.41 -1.59
C GLN A 89 11.46 5.91 -0.16
N ARG A 90 10.61 6.86 0.26
CA ARG A 90 10.57 7.43 1.62
C ARG A 90 10.28 6.41 2.73
N CYS A 91 9.64 5.30 2.39
CA CYS A 91 9.28 4.26 3.35
C CYS A 91 10.41 3.26 3.58
N LEU A 92 11.36 3.10 2.64
CA LEU A 92 12.43 2.10 2.82
C LEU A 92 13.39 2.48 3.97
N PRO A 93 13.86 3.73 4.11
CA PRO A 93 14.59 4.16 5.30
C PRO A 93 13.80 4.01 6.61
N LEU A 94 12.48 4.24 6.58
CA LEU A 94 11.62 3.99 7.74
C LEU A 94 11.62 2.50 8.13
N PHE A 95 11.57 1.59 7.17
CA PHE A 95 11.63 0.15 7.43
C PHE A 95 12.98 -0.24 8.04
N ALA A 96 14.09 0.33 7.54
CA ALA A 96 15.43 0.13 8.11
C ALA A 96 15.50 0.62 9.56
N ALA A 97 15.05 1.85 9.81
CA ALA A 97 15.07 2.43 11.15
C ALA A 97 14.14 1.69 12.12
N PHE A 98 12.97 1.24 11.67
CA PHE A 98 12.07 0.40 12.45
C PHE A 98 12.73 -0.91 12.86
N LEU A 99 13.37 -1.58 11.89
CA LEU A 99 14.05 -2.85 12.12
C LEU A 99 15.20 -2.67 13.12
N HIS A 100 16.01 -1.63 12.93
CA HIS A 100 17.05 -1.26 13.90
C HIS A 100 16.47 -1.04 15.29
N TYR A 101 15.42 -0.22 15.41
CA TYR A 101 14.75 0.07 16.67
C TYR A 101 14.24 -1.19 17.36
N LYS A 102 13.59 -2.10 16.61
CA LYS A 102 13.07 -3.34 17.17
C LYS A 102 14.16 -4.32 17.60
N LYS A 103 15.30 -4.34 16.92
CA LYS A 103 16.46 -5.15 17.32
C LYS A 103 17.13 -4.62 18.59
N THR A 104 17.28 -3.30 18.73
CA THR A 104 18.05 -2.71 19.84
C THR A 104 17.20 -2.34 21.06
N GLN A 105 15.99 -1.84 20.85
CA GLN A 105 15.08 -1.34 21.90
C GLN A 105 13.87 -2.26 22.13
N GLY A 106 13.56 -3.17 21.21
CA GLY A 106 12.43 -4.08 21.34
C GLY A 106 12.58 -5.00 22.55
N ASN A 107 11.46 -5.50 23.09
CA ASN A 107 11.46 -6.44 24.20
C ASN A 107 11.91 -7.86 23.76
N THR A 108 12.03 -8.81 24.69
CA THR A 108 12.52 -10.17 24.38
C THR A 108 11.69 -10.89 23.31
N VAL A 109 10.35 -10.71 23.29
CA VAL A 109 9.47 -11.30 22.27
C VAL A 109 9.77 -10.71 20.90
N GLU A 110 9.92 -9.40 20.84
CA GLU A 110 10.22 -8.68 19.59
C GLU A 110 11.60 -9.09 19.07
N ARG A 111 12.65 -8.99 19.90
CA ARG A 111 14.01 -9.30 19.47
C ARG A 111 14.17 -10.74 18.97
N ALA A 112 13.43 -11.70 19.54
CA ALA A 112 13.42 -13.09 19.07
C ALA A 112 12.88 -13.24 17.63
N VAL A 113 12.07 -12.29 17.15
CA VAL A 113 11.55 -12.26 15.78
C VAL A 113 12.41 -11.41 14.86
N TYR A 114 12.91 -10.27 15.34
CA TYR A 114 13.57 -9.29 14.48
C TYR A 114 15.08 -9.49 14.33
N SER A 115 15.76 -10.22 15.22
CA SER A 115 17.24 -10.29 15.25
C SER A 115 17.87 -10.63 13.90
N ASP A 116 17.24 -11.57 13.17
CA ASP A 116 17.80 -12.15 11.95
C ASP A 116 17.15 -11.59 10.68
N LEU A 117 16.20 -10.65 10.81
CA LEU A 117 15.57 -10.04 9.66
C LEU A 117 16.46 -8.94 9.08
N ASP A 118 16.56 -8.92 7.76
CA ASP A 118 17.02 -7.79 6.96
C ASP A 118 15.79 -7.03 6.38
N LEU A 119 16.02 -6.07 5.48
CA LEU A 119 14.94 -5.29 4.87
C LEU A 119 13.96 -6.15 4.08
N VAL A 120 14.46 -7.10 3.28
CA VAL A 120 13.60 -7.94 2.43
C VAL A 120 12.90 -9.02 3.25
N GLY A 121 13.53 -9.52 4.31
CA GLY A 121 12.93 -10.41 5.31
C GLY A 121 11.82 -9.73 6.09
N LEU A 122 11.96 -8.44 6.41
CA LEU A 122 10.86 -7.65 6.96
C LEU A 122 9.70 -7.56 5.96
N VAL A 123 9.95 -7.29 4.68
CA VAL A 123 8.90 -7.27 3.65
C VAL A 123 8.20 -8.63 3.51
N ASP A 124 8.96 -9.73 3.48
CA ASP A 124 8.40 -11.09 3.46
C ASP A 124 7.50 -11.35 4.66
N ARG A 125 7.94 -10.90 5.84
CA ARG A 125 7.15 -11.01 7.07
C ARG A 125 5.85 -10.22 6.97
N LEU A 126 5.90 -8.95 6.53
CA LEU A 126 4.73 -8.09 6.36
C LEU A 126 3.73 -8.68 5.36
N LEU A 127 4.18 -9.42 4.33
CA LEU A 127 3.32 -10.11 3.37
C LEU A 127 2.75 -11.42 3.95
N ARG A 128 3.59 -12.27 4.55
CA ARG A 128 3.26 -13.66 4.92
C ARG A 128 2.45 -13.79 6.20
N LYS A 129 2.71 -12.93 7.20
CA LYS A 129 2.16 -13.08 8.56
C LYS A 129 0.77 -12.46 8.71
N ARG A 130 0.07 -12.21 7.62
CA ARG A 130 -1.32 -11.74 7.62
C ARG A 130 -2.32 -12.90 7.81
N PRO A 131 -3.42 -12.71 8.55
CA PRO A 131 -4.56 -13.64 8.55
C PRO A 131 -5.27 -13.63 7.18
N PHE A 132 -6.18 -14.59 6.93
CA PHE A 132 -7.02 -14.55 5.73
C PHE A 132 -7.88 -13.29 5.69
N THR A 133 -8.51 -12.97 6.81
CA THR A 133 -9.42 -11.84 6.93
C THR A 133 -9.10 -11.04 8.17
N PHE A 134 -9.17 -9.71 8.07
CA PHE A 134 -9.05 -8.78 9.19
C PHE A 134 -9.75 -7.47 8.84
N PHE A 135 -10.83 -7.12 9.55
CA PHE A 135 -11.59 -5.91 9.24
C PHE A 135 -12.41 -5.39 10.44
N GLY A 136 -12.99 -4.21 10.24
CA GLY A 136 -13.88 -3.57 11.22
C GLY A 136 -13.13 -2.92 12.38
N ARG A 137 -13.86 -2.23 13.26
CA ARG A 137 -13.28 -1.49 14.39
C ARG A 137 -12.81 -2.37 15.54
N ASP A 138 -13.38 -3.57 15.65
CA ASP A 138 -13.08 -4.52 16.72
C ASP A 138 -12.10 -5.61 16.26
N ASP A 139 -11.49 -5.47 15.08
CA ASP A 139 -10.55 -6.44 14.51
C ASP A 139 -11.15 -7.85 14.40
N GLN A 140 -12.26 -7.97 13.67
CA GLN A 140 -12.79 -9.29 13.34
C GLN A 140 -11.81 -9.98 12.39
N TYR A 141 -11.48 -11.24 12.65
CA TYR A 141 -10.49 -11.96 11.86
C TYR A 141 -10.87 -13.40 11.57
N GLN A 142 -10.26 -13.93 10.50
CA GLN A 142 -10.08 -15.36 10.27
C GLN A 142 -8.60 -15.62 10.02
N LEU A 143 -8.00 -16.42 10.90
CA LEU A 143 -6.60 -16.83 10.85
C LEU A 143 -6.37 -17.84 9.70
N ARG A 144 -5.09 -18.11 9.38
CA ARG A 144 -4.73 -18.99 8.24
C ARG A 144 -5.09 -20.46 8.46
N ASP A 145 -5.33 -20.86 9.70
CA ASP A 145 -5.84 -22.19 10.09
C ASP A 145 -7.39 -22.25 10.09
N GLY A 146 -8.06 -21.15 9.71
CA GLY A 146 -9.51 -21.03 9.71
C GLY A 146 -10.11 -20.53 11.03
N THR A 147 -9.33 -20.42 12.11
CA THR A 147 -9.78 -19.94 13.41
C THR A 147 -10.35 -18.53 13.30
N ARG A 148 -11.55 -18.31 13.85
CA ARG A 148 -12.24 -17.01 13.84
C ARG A 148 -12.21 -16.36 15.21
N GLY A 149 -12.14 -15.04 15.24
CA GLY A 149 -12.19 -14.28 16.49
C GLY A 149 -12.30 -12.78 16.27
N ARG A 150 -12.09 -12.04 17.36
CA ARG A 150 -12.18 -10.58 17.42
C ARG A 150 -11.20 -10.04 18.47
N GLY A 151 -10.48 -8.97 18.14
CA GLY A 151 -9.56 -8.29 19.06
C GLY A 151 -8.28 -9.08 19.36
N GLY A 152 -7.54 -8.68 20.40
CA GLY A 152 -6.33 -9.37 20.87
C GLY A 152 -5.04 -9.04 20.11
N PHE A 153 -5.15 -8.50 18.89
CA PHE A 153 -3.99 -8.06 18.09
C PHE A 153 -3.19 -6.91 18.74
N ASP A 154 -3.79 -6.17 19.66
CA ASP A 154 -3.12 -5.15 20.48
C ASP A 154 -2.09 -5.73 21.47
N LYS A 155 -2.16 -7.03 21.76
CA LYS A 155 -1.23 -7.74 22.66
C LYS A 155 -0.06 -8.39 21.92
N ILE A 156 -0.15 -8.57 20.60
CA ILE A 156 0.87 -9.25 19.79
C ILE A 156 2.18 -8.47 19.86
N GLY A 157 3.29 -9.16 20.19
CA GLY A 157 4.61 -8.54 20.37
C GLY A 157 4.84 -7.96 21.76
N THR A 158 3.86 -8.04 22.67
CA THR A 158 4.03 -7.68 24.09
C THR A 158 4.22 -8.93 24.94
N LYS A 159 4.59 -8.75 26.21
CA LYS A 159 4.63 -9.86 27.20
C LYS A 159 3.27 -10.51 27.46
N GLN A 160 2.18 -9.91 26.99
CA GLN A 160 0.80 -10.37 27.16
C GLN A 160 0.29 -11.12 25.92
N GLU A 161 1.12 -11.34 24.91
CA GLU A 161 0.72 -12.12 23.74
C GLU A 161 0.34 -13.55 24.13
N MET A 162 -0.65 -14.12 23.44
CA MET A 162 -1.19 -15.44 23.74
C MET A 162 -1.52 -16.17 22.46
N ALA A 163 -1.27 -17.48 22.41
CA ALA A 163 -1.68 -18.30 21.28
C ALA A 163 -3.20 -18.23 21.05
N PRO A 164 -3.68 -18.21 19.79
CA PRO A 164 -2.91 -18.29 18.54
C PRO A 164 -2.35 -16.94 18.04
N LEU A 165 -2.59 -15.84 18.77
CA LEU A 165 -2.17 -14.48 18.40
C LEU A 165 -0.80 -14.14 19.01
N LYS A 166 0.26 -14.65 18.38
CA LYS A 166 1.66 -14.36 18.75
C LYS A 166 2.40 -13.64 17.63
N LEU A 167 3.40 -12.84 17.99
CA LEU A 167 4.22 -12.08 17.04
C LEU A 167 4.90 -13.01 16.04
N TYR A 168 5.33 -14.18 16.49
CA TYR A 168 5.92 -15.17 15.60
C TYR A 168 5.01 -15.54 14.42
N ASP A 169 3.69 -15.61 14.65
CA ASP A 169 2.70 -16.09 13.69
C ASP A 169 1.95 -14.97 12.96
N TYR A 170 1.75 -13.82 13.60
CA TYR A 170 0.92 -12.74 13.09
C TYR A 170 1.54 -11.35 13.32
N LEU A 171 1.09 -10.38 12.54
CA LEU A 171 1.55 -9.00 12.65
C LEU A 171 1.07 -8.33 13.94
N SER A 172 1.98 -7.63 14.61
CA SER A 172 1.65 -6.62 15.62
C SER A 172 1.13 -5.35 14.96
N TYR A 173 0.46 -4.46 15.71
CA TYR A 173 -0.01 -3.17 15.17
C TYR A 173 1.11 -2.28 14.63
N ASP A 174 2.30 -2.36 15.23
CA ASP A 174 3.48 -1.64 14.77
C ASP A 174 3.85 -2.08 13.35
N GLU A 175 3.73 -3.38 13.06
CA GLU A 175 3.97 -3.95 11.74
C GLU A 175 2.82 -3.70 10.77
N MET A 176 1.57 -3.74 11.23
CA MET A 176 0.40 -3.49 10.38
C MET A 176 0.46 -2.10 9.73
N LYS A 177 0.99 -1.10 10.45
CA LYS A 177 1.14 0.26 9.92
C LYS A 177 2.20 0.34 8.81
N LEU A 178 3.31 -0.40 8.93
CA LEU A 178 4.28 -0.54 7.84
C LEU A 178 3.69 -1.32 6.66
N SER A 179 2.98 -2.41 6.96
CA SER A 179 2.30 -3.27 5.99
C SER A 179 1.29 -2.47 5.14
N ALA A 180 0.65 -1.45 5.71
CA ALA A 180 -0.25 -0.54 5.01
C ALA A 180 0.46 0.39 3.99
N LEU A 181 1.78 0.50 4.03
CA LEU A 181 2.56 1.25 3.03
C LEU A 181 2.96 0.37 1.83
N LEU A 182 2.85 -0.95 1.96
CA LEU A 182 3.24 -1.91 0.95
C LEU A 182 2.08 -2.22 0.00
N SER A 183 2.30 -2.03 -1.30
CA SER A 183 1.34 -2.38 -2.35
C SER A 183 1.79 -3.65 -3.08
N VAL A 184 0.88 -4.31 -3.80
CA VAL A 184 1.23 -5.43 -4.70
C VAL A 184 0.55 -5.18 -6.04
N SER A 185 1.31 -5.29 -7.13
CA SER A 185 0.84 -5.06 -8.50
C SER A 185 1.04 -6.29 -9.36
N SER A 186 0.09 -6.60 -10.25
CA SER A 186 0.27 -7.55 -11.34
C SER A 186 -0.64 -7.21 -12.52
N TYR A 187 -0.33 -7.76 -13.71
CA TYR A 187 -1.34 -7.94 -14.73
C TYR A 187 -2.35 -9.01 -14.30
N SER A 188 -3.59 -8.91 -14.77
CA SER A 188 -4.63 -9.91 -14.56
C SER A 188 -5.59 -9.94 -15.73
N TYR A 189 -6.20 -11.11 -15.96
CA TYR A 189 -7.48 -11.16 -16.66
C TYR A 189 -8.59 -10.71 -15.73
N PHE A 190 -9.61 -10.08 -16.31
CA PHE A 190 -10.83 -9.71 -15.63
C PHE A 190 -11.99 -10.61 -16.09
N VAL A 191 -12.95 -10.86 -15.20
CA VAL A 191 -14.11 -11.71 -15.51
C VAL A 191 -15.40 -10.91 -15.76
N ASN A 192 -15.47 -9.66 -15.30
CA ASN A 192 -16.58 -8.72 -15.44
C ASN A 192 -16.09 -7.28 -15.21
N ASP A 193 -17.00 -6.31 -15.13
CA ASP A 193 -16.70 -4.88 -14.88
C ASP A 193 -16.13 -4.56 -13.49
N GLY A 194 -16.07 -5.53 -12.58
CA GLY A 194 -15.57 -5.36 -11.22
C GLY A 194 -16.45 -4.51 -10.30
N ASN A 195 -17.75 -4.35 -10.60
CA ASN A 195 -18.66 -3.64 -9.70
C ASN A 195 -18.70 -4.30 -8.31
N ARG A 196 -19.03 -3.54 -7.26
CA ARG A 196 -18.97 -4.07 -5.87
C ARG A 196 -19.93 -5.22 -5.58
N THR A 197 -20.90 -5.47 -6.45
CA THR A 197 -21.89 -6.54 -6.31
C THR A 197 -21.66 -7.70 -7.29
N ASN A 198 -20.49 -7.74 -7.95
CA ASN A 198 -20.26 -8.61 -9.09
C ASN A 198 -20.28 -10.10 -8.73
N LYS A 199 -19.93 -10.48 -7.49
CA LYS A 199 -19.98 -11.86 -6.96
C LYS A 199 -19.26 -12.90 -7.85
N GLY A 200 -18.34 -12.45 -8.69
CA GLY A 200 -17.59 -13.26 -9.65
C GLY A 200 -18.42 -13.81 -10.79
N VAL A 201 -19.59 -13.25 -11.04
CA VAL A 201 -20.45 -13.60 -12.19
C VAL A 201 -19.78 -13.10 -13.47
N PRO A 202 -19.50 -13.96 -14.46
CA PRO A 202 -18.89 -13.53 -15.71
C PRO A 202 -19.72 -12.47 -16.44
N GLY A 203 -19.08 -11.40 -16.90
CA GLY A 203 -19.67 -10.35 -17.71
C GLY A 203 -19.80 -10.76 -19.18
N LYS A 204 -20.54 -9.96 -19.95
CA LYS A 204 -20.64 -10.13 -21.40
C LYS A 204 -19.32 -9.73 -22.06
N VAL A 205 -18.80 -10.55 -22.96
CA VAL A 205 -17.59 -10.24 -23.76
C VAL A 205 -17.75 -8.88 -24.43
N GLY A 206 -16.72 -8.03 -24.32
CA GLY A 206 -16.71 -6.67 -24.85
C GLY A 206 -17.49 -5.63 -24.02
N SER A 207 -18.09 -5.98 -22.87
CA SER A 207 -18.74 -5.00 -21.99
C SER A 207 -17.84 -4.46 -20.87
N PHE A 208 -16.61 -4.95 -20.77
CA PHE A 208 -15.62 -4.61 -19.76
C PHE A 208 -14.21 -4.85 -20.35
N GLN A 209 -13.17 -4.29 -19.72
CA GLN A 209 -11.80 -4.60 -20.12
C GLN A 209 -11.47 -6.04 -19.80
N GLU A 210 -10.92 -6.79 -20.76
CA GLU A 210 -10.61 -8.21 -20.51
C GLU A 210 -9.34 -8.42 -19.70
N GLU A 211 -8.40 -7.48 -19.78
CA GLU A 211 -7.13 -7.52 -19.07
C GLU A 211 -6.64 -6.11 -18.73
N GLY A 212 -5.80 -6.02 -17.72
CA GLY A 212 -5.19 -4.77 -17.26
C GLY A 212 -4.22 -5.01 -16.12
N VAL A 213 -3.69 -3.94 -15.56
CA VAL A 213 -2.90 -3.98 -14.33
C VAL A 213 -3.84 -3.74 -13.15
N ILE A 214 -3.70 -4.52 -12.08
CA ILE A 214 -4.42 -4.31 -10.83
C ILE A 214 -3.42 -4.19 -9.67
N VAL A 215 -3.63 -3.20 -8.81
CA VAL A 215 -2.74 -2.85 -7.71
C VAL A 215 -3.52 -2.85 -6.40
N GLY A 216 -3.13 -3.71 -5.47
CA GLY A 216 -3.66 -3.71 -4.11
C GLY A 216 -2.98 -2.64 -3.28
N MET A 217 -3.74 -1.67 -2.80
CA MET A 217 -3.23 -0.52 -2.04
C MET A 217 -4.04 -0.31 -0.77
N VAL A 218 -3.36 0.08 0.31
CA VAL A 218 -4.00 0.27 1.61
C VAL A 218 -4.13 1.76 1.93
N GLY A 219 -5.35 2.18 2.25
CA GLY A 219 -5.64 3.55 2.70
C GLY A 219 -5.40 3.76 4.19
N ALA A 220 -5.47 5.02 4.64
CA ALA A 220 -5.28 5.34 6.05
C ALA A 220 -6.46 4.85 6.92
N ARG A 221 -6.15 4.22 8.07
CA ARG A 221 -7.16 3.71 9.02
C ARG A 221 -7.28 4.59 10.26
N MET A 222 -8.31 5.45 10.31
CA MET A 222 -8.58 6.37 11.43
C MET A 222 -9.66 5.89 12.41
N LYS A 223 -10.01 4.59 12.40
CA LYS A 223 -11.07 4.03 13.26
C LYS A 223 -10.60 3.12 14.39
N LYS A 224 -9.29 2.95 14.56
CA LYS A 224 -8.72 2.28 15.73
C LYS A 224 -7.97 3.33 16.55
N LYS A 225 -8.51 3.65 17.73
CA LYS A 225 -7.90 4.64 18.62
C LYS A 225 -6.46 4.24 18.92
N GLU A 226 -5.56 5.21 18.81
CA GLU A 226 -4.13 5.09 19.14
C GLU A 226 -3.37 3.98 18.40
N ARG A 227 -3.80 3.63 17.19
CA ARG A 227 -3.16 2.62 16.33
C ARG A 227 -3.21 3.04 14.87
N MET A 228 -2.30 2.49 14.05
CA MET A 228 -2.25 2.75 12.60
C MET A 228 -2.05 4.26 12.33
N GLU A 229 -2.69 4.81 11.29
CA GLU A 229 -2.60 6.23 10.98
C GLU A 229 -3.26 7.15 12.02
N TRP A 230 -4.04 6.63 12.99
CA TRP A 230 -4.50 7.44 14.13
C TRP A 230 -3.32 8.07 14.87
N GLU A 231 -2.22 7.33 15.03
CA GLU A 231 -1.05 7.78 15.79
C GLU A 231 -0.37 9.00 15.18
N ASP A 232 -0.45 9.17 13.86
CA ASP A 232 0.25 10.23 13.14
C ASP A 232 -0.68 11.35 12.70
N CYS A 233 -1.90 11.00 12.29
CA CYS A 233 -2.82 11.93 11.67
C CYS A 233 -3.80 12.52 12.67
N LEU A 234 -4.10 11.86 13.79
CA LEU A 234 -5.05 12.37 14.78
C LEU A 234 -4.33 12.90 16.02
N VAL A 235 -4.76 14.08 16.47
CA VAL A 235 -4.23 14.76 17.65
C VAL A 235 -5.28 14.68 18.75
N THR A 236 -4.91 14.07 19.88
CA THR A 236 -5.81 13.89 21.03
C THR A 236 -5.09 14.16 22.35
N PRO A 237 -5.80 14.58 23.42
CA PRO A 237 -5.16 14.93 24.69
C PRO A 237 -4.44 13.76 25.37
N THR A 238 -4.89 12.51 25.17
CA THR A 238 -4.29 11.32 25.81
C THR A 238 -3.11 10.73 25.05
N GLN A 239 -3.07 10.94 23.72
CA GLN A 239 -2.01 10.42 22.87
C GLN A 239 -0.88 11.44 22.69
N ASN A 240 -1.22 12.69 22.36
CA ASN A 240 -0.27 13.69 21.89
C ASN A 240 0.39 14.43 23.07
N THR A 241 1.19 13.67 23.81
CA THR A 241 1.95 14.13 24.99
C THR A 241 3.44 13.91 24.76
N GLN A 242 4.27 14.70 25.45
CA GLN A 242 5.73 14.58 25.36
C GLN A 242 6.20 13.18 25.81
N ASP A 243 5.59 12.64 26.86
CA ASP A 243 5.83 11.28 27.37
C ASP A 243 5.46 10.17 26.39
N ARG A 244 4.76 10.46 25.28
CA ARG A 244 4.46 9.50 24.22
C ARG A 244 5.25 9.75 22.93
N GLY A 245 6.21 10.69 22.96
CA GLY A 245 7.10 10.97 21.83
C GLY A 245 6.53 11.98 20.83
N TYR A 246 5.60 12.82 21.25
CA TYR A 246 5.06 13.93 20.47
C TYR A 246 5.70 15.27 20.88
N GLY A 247 5.59 16.27 20.01
CA GLY A 247 6.23 17.57 20.15
C GLY A 247 7.63 17.62 19.54
N SER A 248 8.27 18.79 19.64
CA SER A 248 9.62 19.03 19.11
C SER A 248 10.76 18.60 20.05
N GLY A 249 10.45 18.33 21.33
CA GLY A 249 11.44 18.01 22.35
C GLY A 249 11.85 16.54 22.34
N GLN A 250 13.08 16.24 21.93
CA GLN A 250 13.72 14.92 22.13
C GLN A 250 14.27 14.74 23.55
N ALA A 251 13.55 15.21 24.57
CA ALA A 251 13.96 15.00 25.95
C ALA A 251 13.62 13.55 26.37
N GLY A 252 14.48 12.59 26.01
CA GLY A 252 14.35 11.19 26.45
C GLY A 252 14.73 10.15 25.39
N ALA A 253 14.43 8.89 25.69
CA ALA A 253 14.70 7.76 24.80
C ALA A 253 13.93 7.89 23.47
N VAL A 254 14.55 7.44 22.37
CA VAL A 254 13.89 7.37 21.05
C VAL A 254 12.65 6.49 21.14
N LYS A 255 11.55 6.93 20.51
CA LYS A 255 10.28 6.22 20.42
C LYS A 255 9.92 6.00 18.95
N LEU A 256 9.08 5.00 18.68
CA LEU A 256 8.61 4.73 17.32
C LEU A 256 7.97 5.96 16.66
N GLN A 257 7.26 6.79 17.42
CA GLN A 257 6.65 8.03 16.94
C GLN A 257 7.67 8.99 16.31
N HIS A 258 8.91 9.03 16.81
CA HIS A 258 9.97 9.87 16.23
C HIS A 258 10.39 9.39 14.83
N LEU A 259 10.39 8.06 14.59
CA LEU A 259 10.70 7.49 13.27
C LEU A 259 9.63 7.87 12.25
N TRP A 260 8.35 7.80 12.65
CA TRP A 260 7.23 8.22 11.82
C TRP A 260 7.25 9.73 11.52
N ALA A 261 7.42 10.57 12.56
CA ALA A 261 7.58 12.02 12.42
C ALA A 261 8.68 12.38 11.41
N ARG A 262 9.83 11.72 11.52
CA ARG A 262 10.96 11.88 10.60
C ARG A 262 10.61 11.46 9.18
N MET A 263 9.97 10.30 8.98
CA MET A 263 9.53 9.86 7.65
C MET A 263 8.60 10.89 7.00
N TRP A 264 7.71 11.49 7.79
CA TRP A 264 6.82 12.56 7.33
C TRP A 264 7.56 13.88 7.03
N GLY A 265 8.77 14.07 7.56
CA GLY A 265 9.48 15.35 7.55
C GLY A 265 8.75 16.41 8.38
N LYS A 266 8.01 16.00 9.41
CA LYS A 266 7.09 16.85 10.17
C LYS A 266 7.15 16.51 11.66
N THR A 267 7.04 17.51 12.51
CA THR A 267 6.79 17.29 13.94
C THR A 267 5.35 16.83 14.14
N LEU A 268 5.16 15.72 14.87
CA LEU A 268 3.84 15.33 15.35
C LEU A 268 3.53 16.18 16.60
N PRO A 269 2.48 17.02 16.60
CA PRO A 269 2.32 18.08 17.61
C PRO A 269 1.87 17.53 18.97
N LEU A 270 2.12 18.30 20.04
CA LEU A 270 1.42 18.10 21.31
C LEU A 270 -0.02 18.60 21.19
N TRP A 271 -0.92 18.06 22.02
CA TRP A 271 -2.30 18.53 22.08
C TRP A 271 -2.39 20.03 22.42
N GLN A 272 -1.59 20.48 23.37
CA GLN A 272 -1.58 21.87 23.84
C GLN A 272 -1.05 22.88 22.81
N ASP A 273 -0.36 22.40 21.76
CA ASP A 273 0.18 23.25 20.70
C ASP A 273 -0.90 23.60 19.66
N ILE A 274 -2.07 22.94 19.71
CA ILE A 274 -3.15 23.15 18.75
C ILE A 274 -4.07 24.27 19.22
N SER A 275 -4.14 25.34 18.43
CA SER A 275 -5.08 26.43 18.65
C SER A 275 -6.41 26.18 17.91
N PRO A 276 -7.57 26.41 18.54
CA PRO A 276 -8.85 26.38 17.83
C PRO A 276 -8.85 27.33 16.63
N GLY A 277 -9.28 26.85 15.46
CA GLY A 277 -9.30 27.62 14.22
C GLY A 277 -7.98 27.62 13.42
N ASP A 278 -6.96 26.89 13.86
CA ASP A 278 -5.77 26.65 13.04
C ASP A 278 -6.11 25.84 11.79
N ASN A 279 -5.95 26.44 10.61
CA ASN A 279 -6.27 25.82 9.31
C ASN A 279 -5.37 24.62 8.96
N ALA A 280 -4.27 24.37 9.69
CA ALA A 280 -3.48 23.14 9.54
C ALA A 280 -4.19 21.90 10.12
N PHE A 281 -5.20 22.11 10.98
CA PHE A 281 -5.92 21.08 11.70
C PHE A 281 -7.42 21.19 11.48
N MET A 282 -8.06 20.06 11.20
CA MET A 282 -9.52 19.99 11.10
C MET A 282 -10.08 19.39 12.38
N GLU A 283 -11.00 20.08 13.05
CA GLU A 283 -11.73 19.51 14.18
C GLU A 283 -12.60 18.32 13.73
N VAL A 284 -12.37 17.15 14.30
CA VAL A 284 -13.20 15.96 14.10
C VAL A 284 -14.29 15.90 15.17
N ASN A 285 -13.93 16.25 16.40
CA ASN A 285 -14.82 16.47 17.54
C ASN A 285 -14.03 17.22 18.64
N LYS A 286 -14.72 17.56 19.75
CA LYS A 286 -14.17 18.31 20.89
C LYS A 286 -12.78 17.88 21.38
N ASN A 287 -12.43 16.60 21.28
CA ASN A 287 -11.18 16.04 21.79
C ASN A 287 -10.33 15.38 20.69
N THR A 288 -10.53 15.73 19.42
CA THR A 288 -9.80 15.11 18.31
C THR A 288 -9.68 16.08 17.14
N TYR A 289 -8.45 16.37 16.75
CA TYR A 289 -8.15 17.07 15.50
C TYR A 289 -7.51 16.12 14.49
N LEU A 290 -7.75 16.36 13.19
CA LEU A 290 -7.03 15.75 12.09
C LEU A 290 -5.93 16.70 11.62
N ASN A 291 -4.68 16.25 11.66
CA ASN A 291 -3.54 16.90 11.04
C ASN A 291 -3.62 16.73 9.52
N ILE A 292 -4.04 17.79 8.83
CA ILE A 292 -4.30 17.78 7.39
C ILE A 292 -3.01 17.49 6.63
N SER A 293 -1.89 18.08 7.07
CA SER A 293 -0.61 17.96 6.38
C SER A 293 -0.07 16.52 6.40
N VAL A 294 -0.13 15.85 7.56
CA VAL A 294 0.31 14.45 7.69
C VAL A 294 -0.62 13.51 6.91
N TYR A 295 -1.94 13.72 6.99
CA TYR A 295 -2.90 12.94 6.22
C TYR A 295 -2.65 13.05 4.71
N LYS A 296 -2.49 14.28 4.20
CA LYS A 296 -2.17 14.51 2.78
C LYS A 296 -0.85 13.86 2.40
N SER A 297 0.21 13.98 3.21
CA SER A 297 1.48 13.28 2.95
C SER A 297 1.31 11.76 2.86
N ARG A 298 0.54 11.14 3.76
CA ARG A 298 0.25 9.70 3.71
C ARG A 298 -0.46 9.27 2.42
N MET A 299 -1.39 10.08 1.92
CA MET A 299 -2.10 9.81 0.66
C MET A 299 -1.27 10.13 -0.58
N GLN A 300 -0.41 11.14 -0.50
CA GLN A 300 0.51 11.51 -1.58
C GLN A 300 1.49 10.37 -1.88
N LEU A 301 2.06 9.71 -0.87
CA LEU A 301 2.93 8.54 -1.07
C LEU A 301 2.22 7.42 -1.87
N THR A 302 0.94 7.19 -1.58
CA THR A 302 0.12 6.21 -2.29
C THR A 302 -0.16 6.64 -3.73
N ALA A 303 -0.44 7.92 -3.95
CA ALA A 303 -0.64 8.47 -5.29
C ALA A 303 0.64 8.38 -6.15
N GLU A 304 1.78 8.81 -5.61
CA GLU A 304 3.10 8.71 -6.28
C GLU A 304 3.42 7.26 -6.66
N ALA A 305 3.15 6.30 -5.75
CA ALA A 305 3.38 4.90 -6.03
C ALA A 305 2.52 4.36 -7.18
N LEU A 306 1.22 4.69 -7.22
CA LEU A 306 0.35 4.24 -8.30
C LEU A 306 0.70 4.90 -9.64
N LEU A 307 1.02 6.20 -9.63
CA LEU A 307 1.43 6.93 -10.83
C LEU A 307 2.72 6.37 -11.42
N ALA A 308 3.73 6.10 -10.58
CA ALA A 308 4.99 5.51 -11.03
C ALA A 308 4.80 4.11 -11.63
N GLU A 309 4.03 3.25 -10.96
CA GLU A 309 3.72 1.90 -11.45
C GLU A 309 2.93 1.95 -12.76
N ALA A 310 1.87 2.77 -12.82
CA ALA A 310 1.05 2.91 -14.01
C ALA A 310 1.87 3.43 -15.21
N GLY A 311 2.70 4.44 -14.98
CA GLY A 311 3.59 5.01 -16.00
C GLY A 311 4.60 3.98 -16.50
N ALA A 312 5.22 3.21 -15.62
CA ALA A 312 6.18 2.17 -15.99
C ALA A 312 5.53 1.06 -16.83
N ARG A 313 4.35 0.57 -16.41
CA ARG A 313 3.59 -0.45 -17.14
C ARG A 313 3.13 0.03 -18.50
N ALA A 314 2.60 1.25 -18.58
CA ALA A 314 2.13 1.83 -19.83
C ALA A 314 3.28 2.11 -20.81
N LYS A 315 4.42 2.62 -20.31
CA LYS A 315 5.65 2.81 -21.07
C LYS A 315 6.14 1.51 -21.71
N ALA A 316 6.16 0.41 -20.94
CA ALA A 316 6.58 -0.90 -21.44
C ALA A 316 5.70 -1.42 -22.57
N MET A 317 4.45 -0.97 -22.66
CA MET A 317 3.50 -1.32 -23.74
C MET A 317 3.42 -0.29 -24.86
N GLY A 318 4.17 0.81 -24.80
CA GLY A 318 4.04 1.92 -25.75
C GLY A 318 2.65 2.60 -25.71
N LYS A 319 1.98 2.59 -24.55
CA LYS A 319 0.64 3.16 -24.33
C LYS A 319 0.68 4.29 -23.31
N LYS A 320 -0.44 5.01 -23.16
CA LYS A 320 -0.71 5.85 -21.98
C LYS A 320 -1.52 5.05 -20.95
N ALA A 321 -1.32 5.31 -19.66
CA ALA A 321 -2.13 4.74 -18.60
C ALA A 321 -3.47 5.48 -18.44
N TYR A 322 -4.54 4.71 -18.26
CA TYR A 322 -5.77 5.17 -17.63
C TYR A 322 -5.75 4.67 -16.19
N VAL A 323 -5.50 5.56 -15.24
CA VAL A 323 -5.35 5.24 -13.82
C VAL A 323 -6.70 5.36 -13.13
N HIS A 324 -7.24 4.24 -12.67
CA HIS A 324 -8.48 4.22 -11.90
C HIS A 324 -8.19 4.22 -10.40
N VAL A 325 -8.71 5.25 -9.74
CA VAL A 325 -8.49 5.52 -8.32
C VAL A 325 -9.81 5.34 -7.57
N VAL A 326 -9.85 4.37 -6.67
CA VAL A 326 -10.93 4.23 -5.70
C VAL A 326 -10.59 4.97 -4.40
N GLY A 327 -11.59 5.28 -3.58
CA GLY A 327 -11.37 5.87 -2.27
C GLY A 327 -10.64 4.93 -1.30
N LEU A 328 -9.32 5.09 -1.17
CA LEU A 328 -8.48 4.31 -0.25
C LEU A 328 -8.61 4.89 1.17
N GLY A 329 -9.25 4.17 2.08
CA GLY A 329 -9.48 4.62 3.45
C GLY A 329 -10.58 5.69 3.62
N LEU A 330 -11.27 6.06 2.53
CA LEU A 330 -12.38 7.02 2.54
C LEU A 330 -13.73 6.41 2.92
N GLY A 331 -13.80 5.08 3.04
CA GLY A 331 -14.99 4.35 3.47
C GLY A 331 -15.18 4.40 4.98
N VAL A 332 -15.39 3.23 5.58
CA VAL A 332 -15.60 3.11 7.04
C VAL A 332 -14.37 3.53 7.86
N TRP A 333 -13.22 3.77 7.25
CA TRP A 333 -11.96 4.12 7.93
C TRP A 333 -11.73 5.62 8.13
N ARG A 334 -12.47 6.50 7.46
CA ARG A 334 -12.27 7.95 7.57
C ARG A 334 -12.68 8.50 8.95
N ALA A 335 -11.96 9.49 9.42
CA ALA A 335 -12.35 10.34 10.54
C ALA A 335 -13.49 11.29 10.16
N SER A 336 -13.49 11.85 8.94
CA SER A 336 -14.44 12.87 8.48
C SER A 336 -14.70 12.80 6.96
N PRO A 337 -15.90 13.17 6.47
CA PRO A 337 -16.18 13.28 5.03
C PRO A 337 -15.30 14.28 4.27
N HIS A 338 -14.71 15.27 4.96
CA HIS A 338 -13.82 16.25 4.33
C HIS A 338 -12.50 15.63 3.83
N GLN A 339 -12.19 14.39 4.24
CA GLN A 339 -11.04 13.65 3.74
C GLN A 339 -11.11 13.34 2.25
N ASP A 340 -12.30 13.33 1.65
CA ASP A 340 -12.47 13.11 0.20
C ASP A 340 -11.76 14.22 -0.60
N ALA A 341 -11.94 15.49 -0.23
CA ALA A 341 -11.24 16.62 -0.86
C ALA A 341 -9.73 16.59 -0.58
N MET A 342 -9.34 16.35 0.67
CA MET A 342 -7.92 16.27 1.06
C MET A 342 -7.18 15.13 0.34
N PHE A 343 -7.87 14.00 0.12
CA PHE A 343 -7.35 12.85 -0.63
C PHE A 343 -7.04 13.25 -2.06
N VAL A 344 -8.03 13.81 -2.77
CA VAL A 344 -7.84 14.22 -4.18
C VAL A 344 -6.79 15.33 -4.28
N ASP A 345 -6.75 16.27 -3.34
CA ASP A 345 -5.70 17.30 -3.34
C ASP A 345 -4.30 16.71 -3.15
N ALA A 346 -4.13 15.63 -2.38
CA ALA A 346 -2.85 14.94 -2.26
C ALA A 346 -2.43 14.27 -3.58
N TRP A 347 -3.38 13.80 -4.39
CA TRP A 347 -3.10 13.35 -5.75
C TRP A 347 -2.66 14.49 -6.66
N GLY A 348 -3.25 15.68 -6.50
CA GLY A 348 -2.79 16.88 -7.19
C GLY A 348 -1.34 17.22 -6.86
N ASP A 349 -0.93 17.05 -5.60
CA ASP A 349 0.46 17.26 -5.18
C ASP A 349 1.40 16.21 -5.80
N ALA A 350 0.98 14.94 -5.85
CA ALA A 350 1.73 13.87 -6.50
C ALA A 350 1.88 14.10 -8.02
N LEU A 351 0.83 14.55 -8.71
CA LEU A 351 0.85 14.84 -10.16
C LEU A 351 1.85 15.93 -10.53
N LYS A 352 2.11 16.89 -9.64
CA LYS A 352 3.09 17.98 -9.89
C LYS A 352 4.53 17.51 -9.89
N ILE A 353 4.85 16.45 -9.14
CA ILE A 353 6.24 16.02 -8.91
C ILE A 353 6.57 14.68 -9.59
N SER A 354 5.56 13.90 -9.96
CA SER A 354 5.72 12.61 -10.64
C SER A 354 6.02 12.77 -12.13
N ASP A 355 6.70 11.78 -12.73
CA ASP A 355 6.77 11.68 -14.19
C ASP A 355 5.42 11.21 -14.77
N THR A 356 4.67 12.14 -15.34
CA THR A 356 3.37 11.86 -15.97
C THR A 356 3.47 11.60 -17.48
N SER A 357 4.68 11.40 -18.03
CA SER A 357 4.90 11.25 -19.49
C SER A 357 4.15 10.08 -20.10
N PHE A 358 3.80 9.06 -19.32
CA PHE A 358 3.02 7.90 -19.77
C PHE A 358 1.66 7.79 -19.09
N ILE A 359 1.18 8.86 -18.44
CA ILE A 359 -0.17 8.93 -17.87
C ILE A 359 -1.06 9.74 -18.82
N GLY A 360 -2.21 9.18 -19.19
CA GLY A 360 -3.21 9.87 -20.02
C GLY A 360 -4.40 10.34 -19.20
N HIS A 361 -4.85 9.52 -18.25
CA HIS A 361 -6.03 9.81 -17.45
C HIS A 361 -5.83 9.39 -15.99
N VAL A 362 -6.43 10.16 -15.08
CA VAL A 362 -6.65 9.76 -13.69
C VAL A 362 -8.14 9.91 -13.41
N ASP A 363 -8.81 8.82 -13.06
CA ASP A 363 -10.24 8.78 -12.76
C ASP A 363 -10.45 8.50 -11.27
N PHE A 364 -10.93 9.52 -10.55
CA PHE A 364 -11.38 9.42 -9.17
C PHE A 364 -12.82 8.88 -9.14
N SER A 365 -12.96 7.58 -8.88
CA SER A 365 -14.25 6.91 -8.90
C SER A 365 -14.79 6.67 -7.50
N TRP A 366 -16.08 6.99 -7.31
CA TRP A 366 -16.78 6.85 -6.03
C TRP A 366 -16.16 7.66 -4.88
N ILE A 367 -15.48 8.77 -5.19
CA ILE A 367 -14.92 9.71 -4.22
C ILE A 367 -15.81 10.96 -4.19
N GLY A 368 -16.12 11.47 -2.99
CA GLY A 368 -17.04 12.58 -2.78
C GLY A 368 -16.51 13.97 -3.12
N ALA A 369 -15.38 14.06 -3.84
CA ALA A 369 -14.83 15.30 -4.36
C ALA A 369 -15.12 15.41 -5.86
N ASP A 370 -15.26 16.63 -6.36
CA ASP A 370 -15.54 16.95 -7.77
C ASP A 370 -14.43 17.75 -8.45
N LYS A 371 -13.41 18.14 -7.68
CA LYS A 371 -12.24 18.90 -8.12
C LYS A 371 -10.98 18.44 -7.40
N CYS A 372 -9.86 18.52 -8.11
CA CYS A 372 -8.51 18.33 -7.60
C CYS A 372 -7.77 19.67 -7.72
N GLN A 373 -7.54 20.36 -6.59
CA GLN A 373 -6.88 21.66 -6.59
C GLN A 373 -7.49 22.66 -7.60
N GLY A 374 -8.82 22.66 -7.73
CA GLY A 374 -9.58 23.50 -8.65
C GLY A 374 -9.82 22.91 -10.05
N VAL A 375 -9.17 21.81 -10.41
CA VAL A 375 -9.32 21.11 -11.71
C VAL A 375 -10.48 20.12 -11.63
N GLY A 376 -11.49 20.30 -12.48
CA GLY A 376 -12.70 19.48 -12.52
C GLY A 376 -12.67 18.35 -13.55
N ASN A 377 -13.79 17.63 -13.65
CA ASN A 377 -13.98 16.52 -14.57
C ASN A 377 -13.77 16.92 -16.05
N GLY A 378 -13.02 16.11 -16.80
CA GLY A 378 -12.70 16.32 -18.21
C GLY A 378 -11.61 17.37 -18.46
N GLN A 379 -11.05 17.98 -17.41
CA GLN A 379 -10.02 19.02 -17.56
C GLN A 379 -8.61 18.43 -17.45
N VAL A 380 -7.65 19.08 -18.11
CA VAL A 380 -6.23 18.74 -18.04
C VAL A 380 -5.64 19.31 -16.76
N PHE A 381 -4.92 18.49 -15.99
CA PHE A 381 -4.20 18.95 -14.80
C PHE A 381 -3.01 19.84 -15.19
N PRO A 382 -2.89 21.07 -14.65
CA PRO A 382 -1.87 22.03 -15.04
C PRO A 382 -0.44 21.48 -14.99
N GLY A 383 0.38 21.80 -16.00
CA GLY A 383 1.76 21.33 -16.10
C GLY A 383 1.91 19.89 -16.62
N THR A 384 0.80 19.22 -16.95
CA THR A 384 0.80 17.84 -17.45
C THR A 384 -0.05 17.71 -18.72
N SER A 385 -0.17 16.48 -19.24
CA SER A 385 -1.15 16.10 -20.28
C SER A 385 -2.27 15.20 -19.71
N VAL A 386 -2.36 15.08 -18.38
CA VAL A 386 -3.26 14.16 -17.69
C VAL A 386 -4.65 14.77 -17.61
N ILE A 387 -5.65 14.06 -18.11
CA ILE A 387 -7.06 14.43 -17.98
C ILE A 387 -7.61 13.83 -16.69
N LEU A 388 -8.23 14.67 -15.85
CA LEU A 388 -8.89 14.23 -14.63
C LEU A 388 -10.35 13.87 -14.89
N HIS A 389 -10.79 12.78 -14.28
CA HIS A 389 -12.20 12.38 -14.26
C HIS A 389 -12.69 12.21 -12.82
N PHE A 390 -13.95 12.56 -12.59
CA PHE A 390 -14.66 12.33 -11.34
C PHE A 390 -15.94 11.56 -11.67
N SER A 391 -15.94 10.27 -11.33
CA SER A 391 -16.93 9.34 -11.86
C SER A 391 -17.47 8.38 -10.80
N ARG A 392 -18.31 7.46 -11.25
CA ARG A 392 -18.76 6.29 -10.49
C ARG A 392 -18.52 5.00 -11.27
N ARG A 393 -17.48 4.98 -12.11
CA ARG A 393 -17.12 3.80 -12.92
C ARG A 393 -16.77 2.61 -12.04
N ALA A 394 -17.15 1.41 -12.47
CA ALA A 394 -16.65 0.17 -11.91
C ALA A 394 -15.17 -0.05 -12.29
N LEU A 395 -14.54 -1.00 -11.61
CA LEU A 395 -13.09 -1.23 -11.65
C LEU A 395 -12.61 -1.43 -13.09
N HIS A 396 -13.21 -2.40 -13.77
CA HIS A 396 -12.77 -2.90 -15.08
C HIS A 396 -13.63 -2.37 -16.25
N GLU A 397 -14.32 -1.23 -16.09
CA GLU A 397 -15.03 -0.62 -17.22
C GLU A 397 -14.11 -0.32 -18.40
N LEU A 398 -14.66 -0.29 -19.61
CA LEU A 398 -13.90 0.06 -20.81
C LEU A 398 -13.21 1.42 -20.65
N VAL A 399 -12.01 1.51 -21.22
CA VAL A 399 -11.19 2.73 -21.26
C VAL A 399 -10.89 3.09 -22.71
N PRO A 400 -10.54 4.35 -23.01
CA PRO A 400 -10.29 4.79 -24.37
C PRO A 400 -9.27 3.89 -25.11
N PRO A 401 -9.47 3.62 -26.41
CA PRO A 401 -8.50 2.88 -27.22
C PRO A 401 -7.09 3.47 -27.11
N GLY A 402 -6.08 2.60 -27.11
CA GLY A 402 -4.67 3.03 -26.97
C GLY A 402 -4.23 3.32 -25.53
N THR A 403 -5.11 3.14 -24.54
CA THR A 403 -4.74 3.23 -23.12
C THR A 403 -4.59 1.85 -22.46
N LEU A 404 -3.77 1.77 -21.43
CA LEU A 404 -3.67 0.62 -20.51
C LEU A 404 -4.49 0.95 -19.25
N LEU A 405 -5.47 0.12 -18.92
CA LEU A 405 -6.17 0.24 -17.64
C LEU A 405 -5.24 -0.20 -16.49
N VAL A 406 -5.08 0.68 -15.51
CA VAL A 406 -4.37 0.42 -14.25
C VAL A 406 -5.33 0.70 -13.10
N ASP A 407 -5.81 -0.36 -12.48
CA ASP A 407 -6.79 -0.33 -11.40
C ASP A 407 -6.11 -0.35 -10.03
N SER A 408 -6.55 0.53 -9.13
CA SER A 408 -6.32 0.34 -7.70
C SER A 408 -7.56 -0.25 -7.03
N PHE A 409 -7.35 -1.19 -6.12
CA PHE A 409 -8.39 -1.62 -5.17
C PHE A 409 -7.95 -1.35 -3.74
N ALA A 410 -8.92 -0.99 -2.90
CA ALA A 410 -8.70 -0.82 -1.48
C ALA A 410 -8.45 -2.18 -0.84
N TRP A 411 -7.29 -2.33 -0.19
CA TRP A 411 -6.87 -3.48 0.58
C TRP A 411 -6.65 -3.11 2.05
N ASP A 412 -6.55 -4.11 2.92
CA ASP A 412 -6.26 -3.99 4.35
C ASP A 412 -4.80 -4.35 4.68
N GLY A 413 -4.17 -3.55 5.54
CA GLY A 413 -2.78 -3.77 5.97
C GLY A 413 -2.53 -5.04 6.79
N ASN A 414 -3.57 -5.80 7.14
CA ASN A 414 -3.44 -7.04 7.92
C ASN A 414 -4.36 -8.16 7.43
N SER A 415 -4.55 -8.31 6.12
CA SER A 415 -5.24 -9.46 5.54
C SER A 415 -4.54 -9.97 4.29
N LEU A 416 -4.81 -11.21 3.88
CA LEU A 416 -4.47 -11.68 2.54
C LEU A 416 -5.31 -10.92 1.48
N PRO A 417 -4.86 -10.86 0.22
CA PRO A 417 -5.61 -10.21 -0.85
C PRO A 417 -7.03 -10.77 -0.93
N GLY A 418 -8.02 -9.89 -1.01
CA GLY A 418 -9.45 -10.25 -1.01
C GLY A 418 -10.14 -10.14 0.35
N ASN A 419 -9.40 -10.10 1.47
CA ASN A 419 -9.90 -9.86 2.83
C ASN A 419 -11.21 -10.62 3.15
N GLU A 420 -12.36 -9.95 3.12
CA GLU A 420 -13.66 -10.57 3.41
C GLU A 420 -14.11 -11.63 2.38
N TYR A 421 -13.48 -11.68 1.21
CA TYR A 421 -13.62 -12.77 0.24
C TYR A 421 -13.45 -14.13 0.93
N TRP A 422 -12.42 -14.29 1.77
CA TRP A 422 -12.08 -15.58 2.39
C TRP A 422 -13.14 -16.11 3.35
N ILE A 423 -14.04 -15.25 3.85
CA ILE A 423 -15.20 -15.64 4.67
C ILE A 423 -16.51 -15.70 3.87
N GLY A 424 -16.44 -15.70 2.54
CA GLY A 424 -17.58 -15.82 1.63
C GLY A 424 -18.35 -14.53 1.38
N LYS A 425 -17.82 -13.35 1.76
CA LYS A 425 -18.46 -12.07 1.44
C LYS A 425 -18.04 -11.61 0.05
N LEU A 426 -18.82 -12.02 -0.94
CA LEU A 426 -18.54 -11.78 -2.37
C LEU A 426 -19.14 -10.45 -2.90
N SER A 427 -19.58 -9.57 -2.01
CA SER A 427 -20.29 -8.35 -2.38
C SER A 427 -20.04 -7.24 -1.36
N SER A 428 -20.21 -6.00 -1.81
CA SER A 428 -20.25 -4.74 -1.05
C SER A 428 -18.89 -4.16 -0.60
N THR A 429 -17.81 -4.93 -0.67
CA THR A 429 -16.44 -4.50 -0.30
C THR A 429 -15.54 -4.34 -1.52
N GLY A 430 -14.53 -3.46 -1.44
CA GLY A 430 -13.53 -3.29 -2.50
C GLY A 430 -12.69 -4.54 -2.72
N ASP A 431 -12.18 -5.13 -1.64
CA ASP A 431 -11.41 -6.38 -1.65
C ASP A 431 -12.15 -7.54 -2.30
N GLY A 432 -13.36 -7.82 -1.80
CA GLY A 432 -14.25 -8.84 -2.35
C GLY A 432 -14.57 -8.60 -3.82
N ALA A 433 -14.80 -7.35 -4.24
CA ALA A 433 -15.05 -7.03 -5.64
C ALA A 433 -13.86 -7.41 -6.53
N ALA A 434 -12.65 -6.98 -6.17
CA ALA A 434 -11.42 -7.27 -6.89
C ALA A 434 -11.09 -8.77 -6.92
N ALA A 435 -11.20 -9.47 -5.79
CA ALA A 435 -10.97 -10.92 -5.72
C ALA A 435 -12.00 -11.75 -6.50
N CYS A 436 -13.21 -11.21 -6.66
CA CYS A 436 -14.25 -11.82 -7.47
C CYS A 436 -14.08 -11.55 -8.97
N SER A 437 -13.54 -10.39 -9.33
CA SER A 437 -13.46 -9.94 -10.72
C SER A 437 -12.09 -10.14 -11.39
N SER A 438 -11.06 -10.49 -10.63
CA SER A 438 -9.66 -10.60 -11.08
C SER A 438 -8.86 -11.66 -10.32
N GLY A 439 -7.64 -11.95 -10.76
CA GLY A 439 -6.77 -12.98 -10.19
C GLY A 439 -6.10 -12.63 -8.86
N VAL A 440 -6.41 -11.50 -8.21
CA VAL A 440 -5.66 -11.00 -7.03
C VAL A 440 -5.61 -11.99 -5.86
N ALA A 441 -6.62 -12.85 -5.69
CA ALA A 441 -6.64 -13.87 -4.63
C ALA A 441 -5.54 -14.95 -4.80
N GLU A 442 -5.04 -15.14 -6.02
CA GLU A 442 -3.91 -16.03 -6.33
C GLU A 442 -2.63 -15.24 -6.65
N LEU A 443 -2.72 -14.26 -7.57
CA LEU A 443 -1.57 -13.53 -8.11
C LEU A 443 -0.88 -12.65 -7.08
N HIS A 444 -1.63 -12.03 -6.15
CA HIS A 444 -1.07 -11.19 -5.09
C HIS A 444 -0.80 -11.95 -3.78
N ASN A 445 -1.09 -13.26 -3.74
CA ASN A 445 -1.02 -14.05 -2.52
C ASN A 445 0.36 -14.70 -2.37
N VAL A 446 1.15 -14.24 -1.40
CA VAL A 446 2.52 -14.73 -1.12
C VAL A 446 2.63 -16.23 -0.79
N HIS A 447 1.51 -16.87 -0.40
CA HIS A 447 1.46 -18.31 -0.15
C HIS A 447 1.20 -19.13 -1.43
N ILE A 448 0.94 -18.47 -2.55
CA ILE A 448 0.66 -19.08 -3.86
C ILE A 448 1.65 -18.59 -4.91
N ASN A 449 1.81 -17.27 -5.04
CA ASN A 449 2.71 -16.66 -6.01
C ASN A 449 4.08 -16.36 -5.38
N PRO A 450 5.15 -17.11 -5.73
CA PRO A 450 6.48 -16.87 -5.18
C PRO A 450 7.09 -15.54 -5.64
N ARG A 451 6.50 -14.88 -6.64
CA ARG A 451 6.91 -13.53 -7.09
C ARG A 451 6.50 -12.43 -6.09
N VAL A 452 5.55 -12.71 -5.19
CA VAL A 452 5.13 -11.77 -4.15
C VAL A 452 6.01 -11.99 -2.92
N CYS A 453 7.26 -11.54 -2.98
CA CYS A 453 8.25 -11.73 -1.91
C CYS A 453 9.19 -10.53 -1.78
N GLY A 454 9.87 -10.44 -0.64
CA GLY A 454 10.78 -9.35 -0.30
C GLY A 454 11.93 -9.19 -1.28
N THR A 455 12.51 -10.29 -1.77
CA THR A 455 13.60 -10.23 -2.77
C THR A 455 13.13 -9.73 -4.13
N ASN A 456 11.82 -9.70 -4.39
CA ASN A 456 11.22 -9.07 -5.57
C ASN A 456 10.67 -7.66 -5.29
N LEU A 457 11.05 -7.05 -4.16
CA LEU A 457 10.61 -5.69 -3.83
C LEU A 457 11.06 -4.70 -4.89
N HIS A 458 10.10 -3.89 -5.34
CA HIS A 458 10.36 -2.73 -6.17
C HIS A 458 10.10 -1.45 -5.38
N VAL A 459 11.02 -0.50 -5.54
CA VAL A 459 10.97 0.82 -4.95
C VAL A 459 10.51 1.83 -6.00
N VAL A 460 9.58 2.69 -5.62
CA VAL A 460 9.01 3.72 -6.49
C VAL A 460 9.44 5.11 -6.05
N GLY A 461 9.69 5.97 -7.03
CA GLY A 461 10.12 7.35 -6.84
C GLY A 461 9.93 8.19 -8.10
N PRO A 462 10.41 9.45 -8.13
CA PRO A 462 10.27 10.34 -9.29
C PRO A 462 10.89 9.83 -10.60
N TRP A 463 11.76 8.82 -10.53
CA TRP A 463 12.37 8.12 -11.69
C TRP A 463 11.58 6.89 -12.17
N GLY A 464 10.43 6.60 -11.55
CA GLY A 464 9.60 5.44 -11.84
C GLY A 464 9.86 4.30 -10.86
N VAL A 465 9.95 3.08 -11.38
CA VAL A 465 10.02 1.84 -10.60
C VAL A 465 11.39 1.18 -10.80
N GLN A 466 12.04 0.79 -9.70
CA GLN A 466 13.32 0.07 -9.71
C GLN A 466 13.27 -1.10 -8.75
N HIS A 467 14.01 -2.17 -9.04
CA HIS A 467 14.25 -3.23 -8.06
C HIS A 467 15.02 -2.66 -6.85
N VAL A 468 14.77 -3.19 -5.64
CA VAL A 468 15.36 -2.68 -4.39
C VAL A 468 16.90 -2.58 -4.44
N ALA A 469 17.58 -3.53 -5.08
CA ALA A 469 19.04 -3.51 -5.20
C ALA A 469 19.55 -2.38 -6.12
N GLN A 470 18.81 -2.10 -7.21
CA GLN A 470 19.10 -1.00 -8.12
C GLN A 470 18.86 0.35 -7.44
N TYR A 471 17.76 0.48 -6.70
CA TYR A 471 17.48 1.67 -5.91
C TYR A 471 18.61 1.88 -4.89
N ALA A 472 18.88 0.89 -4.04
CA ALA A 472 19.91 0.96 -3.02
C ALA A 472 21.30 1.35 -3.58
N THR A 473 21.65 0.83 -4.77
CA THR A 473 22.90 1.20 -5.45
C THR A 473 22.91 2.66 -5.85
N SER A 474 21.79 3.15 -6.41
CA SER A 474 21.67 4.52 -6.89
C SER A 474 21.77 5.55 -5.75
N VAL A 475 21.11 5.28 -4.61
CA VAL A 475 21.17 6.18 -3.44
C VAL A 475 22.54 6.19 -2.77
N LEU A 476 23.16 5.02 -2.61
CA LEU A 476 24.47 4.92 -1.95
C LEU A 476 25.62 5.47 -2.81
N SER A 477 25.48 5.48 -4.13
CA SER A 477 26.43 6.16 -5.01
C SER A 477 26.31 7.68 -4.97
N ALA A 478 25.16 8.23 -4.60
CA ALA A 478 24.94 9.67 -4.48
C ALA A 478 25.35 10.26 -3.12
N ASP A 479 25.46 9.42 -2.08
CA ASP A 479 25.87 9.82 -0.71
C ASP A 479 27.41 9.81 -0.52
N GLY A 480 28.15 9.20 -1.45
CA GLY A 480 29.62 9.12 -1.45
C GLY A 480 30.33 10.20 -2.28
N SER A 481 29.59 11.18 -2.82
CA SER A 481 30.05 12.31 -3.63
C SER A 481 29.62 13.62 -3.00
#